data_AF-A0A7C9P3A0-F1
#
_entry.id   AF-A0A7C9P3A0-F1
#
_cell.length_a   1.000
_cell.length_b   1.000
_cell.length_c   1.000
_cell.angle_alpha   90.00
_cell.angle_beta   90.00
_cell.angle_gamma   90.00
#
_symmetry.space_group_name_H-M   'P 1'
#
loop_
_entity.id
_entity.type
_entity.pdbx_description
1 polymer ?
#
loop_
_entity_poly.entity_id
_entity_poly.type
_entity_poly.pdbx_seq_one_letter_code
_entity_poly.pdbx_strand_id
1 'polypeptide(L)'
;MQSDDTPDAARHDSPAALVRLALALRARELAEAAGGLVSAPAGAPGELAADAARIAADARQVLELAVTVERAQSTTWEALGYALGGISRQAAQDRYGTAVNRWSERALHAWLVPARLADLDIDDPDKAIGRLTQWAQRQATETGPGPADDPVGAVLPLTDTARTLTAVLDAGRLIRARQDAMWARQADGPNERADRQAVAELAELELGYTRRKVELYERMTAQGDREAPLLLAEARARLAELQAQR
;
A
#
# COMPACT_ATOMS: atom_id res chain seq x y z
N MET A 1 -25.83 3.64 -27.63
CA MET A 1 -25.65 3.80 -26.18
C MET A 1 -24.30 3.18 -25.88
N GLN A 2 -23.22 3.93 -26.06
CA GLN A 2 -21.88 3.47 -25.68
C GLN A 2 -21.81 3.65 -24.17
N SER A 3 -21.76 2.54 -23.44
CA SER A 3 -21.32 2.55 -22.05
C SER A 3 -19.94 3.19 -22.04
N ASP A 4 -19.85 4.35 -21.40
CA ASP A 4 -18.61 5.04 -21.14
C ASP A 4 -17.83 4.19 -20.14
N ASP A 5 -17.23 3.09 -20.62
CA ASP A 5 -16.28 2.24 -19.91
C ASP A 5 -14.98 3.04 -19.72
N THR A 6 -15.09 4.16 -19.01
CA THR A 6 -13.93 4.77 -18.40
C THR A 6 -13.41 3.69 -17.45
N PRO A 7 -12.23 3.09 -17.71
CA PRO A 7 -11.71 2.03 -16.86
C PRO A 7 -11.67 2.56 -15.43
N ASP A 8 -12.07 1.70 -14.50
CA ASP A 8 -12.31 1.96 -13.08
C ASP A 8 -10.98 2.30 -12.34
N ALA A 9 -10.34 3.39 -12.77
CA ALA A 9 -9.06 3.87 -12.28
C ALA A 9 -9.11 4.18 -10.77
N ALA A 10 -10.30 4.37 -10.20
CA ALA A 10 -10.53 4.66 -8.80
C ALA A 10 -10.21 3.49 -7.84
N ARG A 11 -10.09 2.24 -8.33
CA ARG A 11 -9.97 1.04 -7.45
C ARG A 11 -8.68 0.95 -6.64
N HIS A 12 -7.65 1.70 -7.01
CA HIS A 12 -6.31 1.62 -6.42
C HIS A 12 -5.78 2.98 -5.95
N ASP A 13 -6.67 3.97 -5.84
CA ASP A 13 -6.37 5.35 -5.44
C ASP A 13 -6.21 5.55 -3.91
N SER A 14 -5.85 4.49 -3.16
CA SER A 14 -5.58 4.62 -1.73
C SER A 14 -4.40 3.77 -1.27
N PRO A 15 -3.65 4.22 -0.24
CA PRO A 15 -2.60 3.41 0.38
C PRO A 15 -3.13 2.06 0.89
N ALA A 16 -4.35 2.02 1.43
CA ALA A 16 -4.97 0.78 1.90
C ALA A 16 -5.21 -0.23 0.77
N ALA A 17 -5.61 0.24 -0.43
CA ALA A 17 -5.73 -0.62 -1.60
C ALA A 17 -4.38 -1.18 -2.04
N LEU A 18 -3.30 -0.38 -1.99
CA LEU A 18 -1.95 -0.85 -2.29
C LEU A 18 -1.45 -1.93 -1.30
N VAL A 19 -1.72 -1.78 0.01
CA VAL A 19 -1.38 -2.83 1.00
C VAL A 19 -2.16 -4.12 0.73
N ARG A 20 -3.45 -4.01 0.38
CA ARG A 20 -4.27 -5.18 0.02
C ARG A 20 -3.76 -5.88 -1.24
N LEU A 21 -3.36 -5.11 -2.24
CA LEU A 21 -2.78 -5.65 -3.46
C LEU A 21 -1.44 -6.36 -3.18
N ALA A 22 -0.56 -5.75 -2.36
CA ALA A 22 0.68 -6.36 -1.92
C ALA A 22 0.42 -7.67 -1.14
N LEU A 23 -0.58 -7.69 -0.24
CA LEU A 23 -1.01 -8.91 0.45
C LEU A 23 -1.40 -10.02 -0.54
N ALA A 24 -2.24 -9.71 -1.53
CA ALA A 24 -2.70 -10.69 -2.50
C ALA A 24 -1.55 -11.23 -3.38
N LEU A 25 -0.62 -10.37 -3.80
CA LEU A 25 0.58 -10.79 -4.55
C LEU A 25 1.46 -11.72 -3.71
N ARG A 26 1.77 -11.35 -2.46
CA ARG A 26 2.58 -12.18 -1.56
C ARG A 26 1.90 -13.50 -1.20
N ALA A 27 0.57 -13.49 -1.03
CA ALA A 27 -0.19 -14.72 -0.78
C ALA A 27 -0.15 -15.67 -2.00
N ARG A 28 -0.23 -15.15 -3.22
CA ARG A 28 -0.06 -15.93 -4.45
C ARG A 28 1.33 -16.56 -4.51
N GLU A 29 2.38 -15.77 -4.31
CA GLU A 29 3.77 -16.25 -4.35
C GLU A 29 4.02 -17.35 -3.31
N LEU A 30 3.50 -17.17 -2.10
CA LEU A 30 3.55 -18.19 -1.05
C LEU A 30 2.84 -19.49 -1.46
N ALA A 31 1.65 -19.39 -2.06
CA ALA A 31 0.89 -20.55 -2.52
C ALA A 31 1.64 -21.30 -3.64
N GLU A 32 2.22 -20.58 -4.61
CA GLU A 32 3.02 -21.16 -5.69
C GLU A 32 4.30 -21.82 -5.15
N ALA A 33 5.01 -21.17 -4.23
CA ALA A 33 6.19 -21.73 -3.58
C ALA A 33 5.87 -23.00 -2.78
N ALA A 34 4.79 -22.98 -1.99
CA ALA A 34 4.34 -24.14 -1.23
C ALA A 34 3.87 -25.29 -2.14
N GLY A 35 3.16 -24.98 -3.23
CA GLY A 35 2.77 -25.96 -4.25
C GLY A 35 3.96 -26.65 -4.89
N GLY A 36 5.05 -25.92 -5.13
CA GLY A 36 6.31 -26.48 -5.64
C GLY A 36 6.91 -27.58 -4.75
N LEU A 37 6.73 -27.50 -3.43
CA LEU A 37 7.21 -28.53 -2.50
C LEU A 37 6.44 -29.84 -2.57
N VAL A 38 5.20 -29.84 -3.07
CA VAL A 38 4.37 -31.06 -3.16
C VAL A 38 5.02 -32.12 -4.05
N SER A 39 5.78 -31.69 -5.07
CA SER A 39 6.49 -32.60 -5.97
C SER A 39 7.73 -33.26 -5.33
N ALA A 40 8.07 -32.91 -4.09
CA ALA A 40 9.25 -33.39 -3.36
C ALA A 40 10.51 -33.46 -4.23
N PRO A 41 10.94 -32.32 -4.82
CA PRO A 41 12.00 -32.30 -5.81
C PRO A 41 13.29 -32.92 -5.26
N ALA A 42 13.94 -33.75 -6.07
CA ALA A 42 15.28 -34.25 -5.77
C ALA A 42 16.28 -33.09 -5.92
N GLY A 43 16.58 -32.44 -4.80
CA GLY A 43 17.56 -31.36 -4.71
C GLY A 43 18.90 -31.80 -4.12
N ALA A 44 19.90 -30.93 -4.17
CA ALA A 44 21.14 -31.12 -3.43
C ALA A 44 20.88 -31.11 -1.90
N PRO A 45 21.76 -31.73 -1.09
CA PRO A 45 21.62 -31.71 0.36
C PRO A 45 21.45 -30.29 0.90
N GLY A 46 20.35 -30.07 1.63
CA GLY A 46 20.01 -28.77 2.24
C GLY A 46 19.08 -27.88 1.42
N GLU A 47 18.84 -28.14 0.14
CA GLU A 47 17.94 -27.33 -0.70
C GLU A 47 16.50 -27.34 -0.18
N LEU A 48 15.97 -28.52 0.17
CA LEU A 48 14.63 -28.64 0.75
C LEU A 48 14.47 -27.84 2.06
N ALA A 49 15.51 -27.80 2.89
CA ALA A 49 15.49 -27.02 4.12
C ALA A 49 15.52 -25.50 3.85
N ALA A 50 16.29 -25.07 2.84
CA ALA A 50 16.31 -23.68 2.39
C ALA A 50 14.96 -23.24 1.82
N ASP A 51 14.30 -24.09 1.02
CA ASP A 51 12.98 -23.82 0.48
C ASP A 51 11.91 -23.73 1.56
N ALA A 52 11.91 -24.67 2.53
CA ALA A 52 11.01 -24.62 3.67
C ALA A 52 11.22 -23.35 4.52
N ALA A 53 12.47 -22.93 4.73
CA ALA A 53 12.80 -21.71 5.45
C ALA A 53 12.30 -20.46 4.72
N ARG A 54 12.42 -20.41 3.38
CA ARG A 54 11.88 -19.34 2.54
C ARG A 54 10.36 -19.24 2.65
N ILE A 55 9.65 -20.36 2.51
CA ILE A 55 8.18 -20.40 2.67
C ILE A 55 7.76 -19.91 4.06
N ALA A 56 8.47 -20.29 5.12
CA ALA A 56 8.19 -19.80 6.47
C ALA A 56 8.40 -18.28 6.60
N ALA A 57 9.40 -17.72 5.91
CA ALA A 57 9.63 -16.28 5.87
C ALA A 57 8.52 -15.55 5.09
N ASP A 58 8.11 -16.08 3.94
CA ASP A 58 7.05 -15.51 3.11
C ASP A 58 5.69 -15.55 3.84
N ALA A 59 5.38 -16.66 4.54
CA ALA A 59 4.20 -16.78 5.38
C ALA A 59 4.16 -15.73 6.50
N ARG A 60 5.32 -15.38 7.08
CA ARG A 60 5.41 -14.30 8.07
C ARG A 60 5.11 -12.94 7.44
N GLN A 61 5.61 -12.65 6.24
CA GLN A 61 5.31 -11.40 5.55
C GLN A 61 3.83 -11.28 5.19
N VAL A 62 3.20 -12.37 4.72
CA VAL A 62 1.76 -12.43 4.47
C VAL A 62 0.97 -12.11 5.73
N LEU A 63 1.38 -12.67 6.89
CA LEU A 63 0.75 -12.37 8.18
C LEU A 63 0.89 -10.89 8.57
N GLU A 64 2.08 -10.30 8.41
CA GLU A 64 2.30 -8.88 8.68
C GLU A 64 1.44 -7.96 7.79
N LEU A 65 1.34 -8.27 6.50
CA LEU A 65 0.48 -7.54 5.56
C LEU A 65 -1.00 -7.71 5.91
N ALA A 66 -1.45 -8.91 6.28
CA ALA A 66 -2.82 -9.16 6.70
C ALA A 66 -3.20 -8.34 7.95
N VAL A 67 -2.33 -8.32 8.97
CA VAL A 67 -2.51 -7.47 10.14
C VAL A 67 -2.55 -5.98 9.76
N THR A 68 -1.74 -5.55 8.81
CA THR A 68 -1.75 -4.16 8.31
C THR A 68 -3.08 -3.83 7.61
N VAL A 69 -3.60 -4.73 6.77
CA VAL A 69 -4.91 -4.58 6.10
C VAL A 69 -6.05 -4.48 7.13
N GLU A 70 -6.01 -5.28 8.19
CA GLU A 70 -6.99 -5.20 9.27
C GLU A 70 -6.89 -3.89 10.05
N ARG A 71 -5.67 -3.44 10.37
CA ARG A 71 -5.46 -2.14 11.02
C ARG A 71 -5.96 -0.97 10.17
N ALA A 72 -5.82 -1.03 8.85
CA ALA A 72 -6.37 -0.05 7.92
C ALA A 72 -7.91 -0.04 7.86
N GLN A 73 -8.56 -1.10 8.35
CA GLN A 73 -10.01 -1.20 8.53
C GLN A 73 -10.45 -0.83 9.95
N SER A 74 -9.56 -0.24 10.75
CA SER A 74 -9.81 0.14 12.14
C SER A 74 -9.99 -1.03 13.11
N THR A 75 -9.62 -2.26 12.73
CA THR A 75 -9.62 -3.41 13.66
C THR A 75 -8.67 -3.15 14.82
N THR A 76 -9.13 -3.26 16.08
CA THR A 76 -8.33 -2.93 17.26
C THR A 76 -7.24 -3.98 17.53
N TRP A 77 -6.17 -3.58 18.21
CA TRP A 77 -5.11 -4.51 18.64
C TRP A 77 -5.61 -5.63 19.56
N GLU A 78 -6.68 -5.37 20.32
CA GLU A 78 -7.31 -6.36 21.18
C GLU A 78 -8.03 -7.43 20.36
N ALA A 79 -8.83 -7.02 19.37
CA ALA A 79 -9.50 -7.94 18.46
C ALA A 79 -8.49 -8.77 17.66
N LEU A 80 -7.41 -8.15 17.18
CA LEU A 80 -6.31 -8.84 16.51
C LEU A 80 -5.61 -9.84 17.43
N GLY A 81 -5.32 -9.45 18.68
CA GLY A 81 -4.69 -10.35 19.65
C GLY A 81 -5.54 -11.58 19.94
N TYR A 82 -6.86 -11.38 20.11
CA TYR A 82 -7.82 -12.47 20.25
C TYR A 82 -7.82 -13.41 19.03
N ALA A 83 -7.92 -12.86 17.82
CA ALA A 83 -7.93 -13.64 16.57
C ALA A 83 -6.62 -14.41 16.32
N LEU A 84 -5.48 -13.88 16.77
CA LEU A 84 -4.15 -14.47 16.57
C LEU A 84 -3.74 -15.45 17.69
N GLY A 85 -4.72 -16.11 18.31
CA GLY A 85 -4.50 -17.13 19.34
C GLY A 85 -4.62 -16.62 20.78
N GLY A 86 -5.45 -15.60 21.01
CA GLY A 86 -5.76 -15.14 22.37
C GLY A 86 -4.62 -14.38 23.07
N ILE A 87 -3.72 -13.74 22.32
CA ILE A 87 -2.67 -12.91 22.92
C ILE A 87 -3.23 -11.55 23.37
N SER A 88 -2.56 -10.93 24.35
CA SER A 88 -2.99 -9.62 24.85
C SER A 88 -2.84 -8.51 23.80
N ARG A 89 -3.61 -7.43 23.97
CA ARG A 89 -3.50 -6.20 23.15
C ARG A 89 -2.06 -5.72 23.03
N GLN A 90 -1.34 -5.69 24.17
CA GLN A 90 0.05 -5.22 24.22
C GLN A 90 0.98 -6.16 23.46
N ALA A 91 0.85 -7.48 23.65
CA ALA A 91 1.66 -8.46 22.93
C ALA A 91 1.44 -8.41 21.41
N ALA A 92 0.20 -8.19 20.96
CA ALA A 92 -0.10 -7.99 19.54
C ALA A 92 0.54 -6.72 19.00
N GLN A 93 0.42 -5.60 19.72
CA GLN A 93 1.02 -4.32 19.34
C GLN A 93 2.56 -4.40 19.30
N ASP A 94 3.20 -5.00 20.29
CA ASP A 94 4.67 -5.12 20.34
C ASP A 94 5.18 -6.02 19.21
N ARG A 95 4.44 -7.09 18.89
CA ARG A 95 4.82 -8.04 17.86
C ARG A 95 4.65 -7.50 16.44
N TYR A 96 3.58 -6.75 16.17
CA TYR A 96 3.21 -6.36 14.80
C TYR A 96 3.21 -4.85 14.54
N GLY A 97 3.26 -4.00 15.56
CA GLY A 97 3.15 -2.55 15.41
C GLY A 97 4.21 -1.94 14.50
N THR A 98 5.47 -2.38 14.65
CA THR A 98 6.57 -1.96 13.76
C THR A 98 6.33 -2.37 12.31
N ALA A 99 5.83 -3.59 12.06
CA ALA A 99 5.53 -4.06 10.72
C ALA A 99 4.37 -3.28 10.09
N VAL A 100 3.30 -3.02 10.87
CA VAL A 100 2.15 -2.21 10.44
C VAL A 100 2.57 -0.81 10.04
N ASN A 101 3.40 -0.14 10.85
CA ASN A 101 3.90 1.19 10.54
C ASN A 101 4.75 1.17 9.25
N ARG A 102 5.67 0.21 9.14
CA ARG A 102 6.54 0.05 7.96
C ARG A 102 5.75 -0.16 6.67
N TRP A 103 4.78 -1.07 6.67
CA TRP A 103 3.97 -1.36 5.49
C TRP A 103 3.03 -0.22 5.14
N SER A 104 2.43 0.43 6.14
CA SER A 104 1.56 1.60 5.93
C SER A 104 2.34 2.78 5.34
N GLU A 105 3.54 3.04 5.84
CA GLU A 105 4.42 4.09 5.33
C GLU A 105 4.87 3.81 3.89
N ARG A 106 5.28 2.59 3.57
CA ARG A 106 5.63 2.19 2.19
C ARG A 106 4.47 2.39 1.23
N ALA A 107 3.26 1.99 1.62
CA ALA A 107 2.08 2.17 0.79
C ALA A 107 1.68 3.63 0.62
N LEU A 108 1.82 4.44 1.67
CA LEU A 108 1.61 5.88 1.58
C LEU A 108 2.65 6.53 0.64
N HIS A 109 3.91 6.12 0.74
CA HIS A 109 4.99 6.60 -0.12
C HIS A 109 4.76 6.23 -1.59
N ALA A 110 4.39 4.96 -1.86
CA ALA A 110 4.05 4.49 -3.20
C ALA A 110 2.81 5.18 -3.80
N TRP A 111 1.82 5.50 -2.96
CA TRP A 111 0.63 6.23 -3.38
C TRP A 111 0.93 7.68 -3.78
N LEU A 112 1.88 8.33 -3.10
CA LEU A 112 2.35 9.68 -3.42
C LEU A 112 3.34 9.70 -4.59
N VAL A 113 4.21 8.71 -4.67
CA VAL A 113 5.30 8.59 -5.65
C VAL A 113 5.19 7.23 -6.35
N PRO A 114 4.49 7.12 -7.49
CA PRO A 114 4.23 5.84 -8.16
C PRO A 114 5.49 5.02 -8.50
N ALA A 115 6.64 5.67 -8.72
CA ALA A 115 7.92 4.98 -8.91
C ALA A 115 8.34 4.10 -7.72
N ARG A 116 7.72 4.29 -6.55
CA ARG A 116 7.94 3.55 -5.31
C ARG A 116 6.99 2.37 -5.13
N LEU A 117 6.13 2.08 -6.11
CA LEU A 117 5.32 0.85 -6.11
C LEU A 117 6.17 -0.42 -6.03
N ALA A 118 7.41 -0.38 -6.56
CA ALA A 118 8.38 -1.46 -6.42
C ALA A 118 8.75 -1.79 -4.97
N ASP A 119 8.63 -0.84 -4.02
CA ASP A 119 8.88 -1.09 -2.59
C ASP A 119 7.80 -2.01 -1.96
N LEU A 120 6.70 -2.24 -2.69
CA LEU A 120 5.62 -3.16 -2.37
C LEU A 120 5.55 -4.37 -3.32
N ASP A 121 6.57 -4.54 -4.18
CA ASP A 121 6.61 -5.56 -5.23
C ASP A 121 5.44 -5.44 -6.23
N ILE A 122 4.99 -4.21 -6.47
CA ILE A 122 3.95 -3.88 -7.44
C ILE A 122 4.61 -3.13 -8.62
N ASP A 123 4.62 -3.74 -9.81
CA ASP A 123 5.13 -3.06 -11.01
C ASP A 123 4.10 -2.05 -11.55
N ASP A 124 2.86 -2.52 -11.66
CA ASP A 124 1.73 -1.87 -12.31
C ASP A 124 0.46 -2.45 -11.65
N PRO A 125 -0.32 -1.64 -10.91
CA PRO A 125 -1.43 -2.15 -10.12
C PRO A 125 -2.51 -2.83 -10.95
N ASP A 126 -2.86 -2.27 -12.11
CA ASP A 126 -3.90 -2.83 -12.99
C ASP A 126 -3.46 -4.18 -13.56
N LYS A 127 -2.19 -4.29 -13.99
CA LYS A 127 -1.63 -5.58 -14.42
C LYS A 127 -1.54 -6.57 -13.27
N ALA A 128 -1.21 -6.12 -12.06
CA ALA A 128 -1.17 -6.98 -10.88
C ALA A 128 -2.56 -7.55 -10.55
N ILE A 129 -3.60 -6.71 -10.58
CA ILE A 129 -5.00 -7.13 -10.42
C ILE A 129 -5.38 -8.14 -11.50
N GLY A 130 -5.12 -7.84 -12.78
CA GLY A 130 -5.41 -8.74 -13.88
C GLY A 130 -4.71 -10.11 -13.73
N ARG A 131 -3.43 -10.13 -13.34
CA ARG A 131 -2.68 -11.37 -13.06
C ARG A 131 -3.28 -12.16 -11.89
N LEU A 132 -3.69 -11.49 -10.81
CA LEU A 132 -4.29 -12.12 -9.64
C LEU A 132 -5.69 -12.68 -9.97
N THR A 133 -6.51 -11.95 -10.71
CA THR A 133 -7.82 -12.41 -11.16
C THR A 133 -7.69 -13.66 -12.02
N GLN A 134 -6.78 -13.67 -13.01
CA GLN A 134 -6.51 -14.85 -13.83
C GLN A 134 -6.02 -16.04 -13.00
N TRP A 135 -5.14 -15.80 -12.02
CA TRP A 135 -4.66 -16.85 -11.13
C TRP A 135 -5.80 -17.45 -10.29
N ALA A 136 -6.63 -16.60 -9.68
CA ALA A 136 -7.77 -17.04 -8.87
C ALA A 136 -8.79 -17.85 -9.69
N GLN A 137 -9.06 -17.44 -10.93
CA GLN A 137 -9.94 -18.16 -11.86
C GLN A 137 -9.40 -19.55 -12.22
N ARG A 138 -8.10 -19.69 -12.45
CA ARG A 138 -7.47 -21.01 -12.69
C ARG A 138 -7.63 -21.92 -11.48
N GLN A 139 -7.34 -21.42 -10.28
CA GLN A 139 -7.43 -22.20 -9.05
C GLN A 139 -8.87 -22.64 -8.72
N ALA A 140 -9.86 -21.80 -8.99
CA ALA A 140 -11.27 -22.14 -8.77
C ALA A 140 -11.79 -23.20 -9.75
N THR A 141 -11.25 -23.24 -10.98
CA THR A 141 -11.58 -24.29 -11.97
C THR A 141 -11.07 -25.66 -11.50
N GLU A 142 -9.94 -25.70 -10.79
CA GLU A 142 -9.32 -26.93 -10.28
C GLU A 142 -9.98 -27.45 -9.00
N THR A 143 -10.58 -26.57 -8.19
CA THR A 143 -11.12 -26.91 -6.86
C THR A 143 -12.65 -27.01 -6.80
N GLY A 144 -13.38 -26.59 -7.84
CA GLY A 144 -14.85 -26.50 -7.86
C GLY A 144 -15.39 -25.37 -6.98
N PRO A 145 -16.73 -25.31 -6.74
CA PRO A 145 -17.65 -24.37 -7.40
C PRO A 145 -17.05 -23.00 -7.77
N GLY A 146 -17.38 -22.54 -8.98
CA GLY A 146 -16.74 -21.41 -9.66
C GLY A 146 -16.65 -20.11 -8.86
N PRO A 147 -15.61 -19.30 -9.13
CA PRO A 147 -15.35 -18.08 -8.38
C PRO A 147 -16.43 -17.02 -8.68
N ALA A 148 -16.57 -16.03 -7.80
CA ALA A 148 -17.27 -14.80 -8.13
C ALA A 148 -16.65 -14.16 -9.40
N ASP A 149 -17.44 -13.42 -10.18
CA ASP A 149 -17.00 -12.84 -11.46
C ASP A 149 -15.76 -11.93 -11.35
N ASP A 150 -15.51 -11.33 -10.17
CA ASP A 150 -14.33 -10.51 -9.87
C ASP A 150 -13.83 -10.77 -8.43
N PRO A 151 -13.06 -11.85 -8.18
CA PRO A 151 -12.68 -12.27 -6.83
C PRO A 151 -11.66 -11.34 -6.17
N VAL A 152 -10.96 -10.50 -6.95
CA VAL A 152 -9.88 -9.64 -6.46
C VAL A 152 -10.30 -8.16 -6.50
N GLY A 153 -10.90 -7.71 -7.61
CA GLY A 153 -11.34 -6.33 -7.76
C GLY A 153 -12.51 -5.98 -6.84
N ALA A 154 -13.41 -6.92 -6.54
CA ALA A 154 -14.49 -6.70 -5.58
C ALA A 154 -13.99 -6.54 -4.12
N VAL A 155 -12.76 -6.99 -3.83
CA VAL A 155 -12.16 -6.93 -2.49
C VAL A 155 -11.37 -5.64 -2.29
N LEU A 156 -11.06 -4.91 -3.36
CA LEU A 156 -10.43 -3.60 -3.24
C LEU A 156 -11.49 -2.58 -2.78
N PRO A 157 -11.29 -1.93 -1.63
CA PRO A 157 -12.26 -0.97 -1.13
C PRO A 157 -12.41 0.17 -2.14
N LEU A 158 -13.65 0.47 -2.53
CA LEU A 158 -13.91 1.68 -3.30
C LEU A 158 -13.39 2.89 -2.52
N THR A 159 -12.59 3.70 -3.20
CA THR A 159 -12.01 4.90 -2.59
C THR A 159 -13.10 5.97 -2.49
N ASP A 160 -13.56 6.26 -1.28
CA ASP A 160 -14.45 7.39 -1.02
C ASP A 160 -13.65 8.66 -0.63
N THR A 161 -14.33 9.81 -0.64
CA THR A 161 -13.75 11.11 -0.28
C THR A 161 -13.15 11.12 1.14
N ALA A 162 -13.78 10.42 2.10
CA ALA A 162 -13.33 10.41 3.49
C ALA A 162 -12.03 9.61 3.69
N ARG A 163 -11.89 8.48 2.98
CA ARG A 163 -10.66 7.68 2.95
C ARG A 163 -9.54 8.43 2.25
N THR A 164 -9.80 9.08 1.11
CA THR A 164 -8.80 9.93 0.45
C THR A 164 -8.38 11.08 1.36
N LEU A 165 -9.31 11.76 2.03
CA LEU A 165 -8.98 12.82 2.98
C LEU A 165 -8.08 12.30 4.12
N THR A 166 -8.38 11.13 4.69
CA THR A 166 -7.56 10.52 5.74
C THR A 166 -6.14 10.23 5.24
N ALA A 167 -6.01 9.64 4.04
CA ALA A 167 -4.72 9.38 3.40
C ALA A 167 -3.91 10.67 3.12
N VAL A 168 -4.58 11.75 2.69
CA VAL A 168 -3.96 13.08 2.54
C VAL A 168 -3.48 13.61 3.89
N LEU A 169 -4.26 13.48 4.96
CA LEU A 169 -3.83 13.90 6.31
C LEU A 169 -2.64 13.08 6.82
N ASP A 170 -2.61 11.77 6.58
CA ASP A 170 -1.47 10.91 6.87
C ASP A 170 -0.22 11.32 6.09
N ALA A 171 -0.36 11.61 4.80
CA ALA A 171 0.74 12.12 3.96
C ALA A 171 1.31 13.43 4.53
N GLY A 172 0.46 14.36 4.96
CA GLY A 172 0.91 15.59 5.62
C GLY A 172 1.64 15.35 6.94
N ARG A 173 1.27 14.33 7.71
CA ARG A 173 2.01 13.90 8.92
C ARG A 173 3.36 13.31 8.57
N LEU A 174 3.43 12.43 7.56
CA LEU A 174 4.66 11.82 7.08
C LEU A 174 5.67 12.89 6.63
N ILE A 175 5.24 13.83 5.80
CA ILE A 175 6.10 14.92 5.28
C ILE A 175 6.70 15.73 6.43
N ARG A 176 5.88 16.14 7.42
CA ARG A 176 6.38 16.86 8.61
C ARG A 176 7.38 16.05 9.42
N ALA A 177 7.08 14.77 9.68
CA ALA A 177 8.00 13.89 10.40
C ALA A 177 9.36 13.75 9.67
N ARG A 178 9.36 13.73 8.33
CA ARG A 178 10.58 13.71 7.51
C ARG A 178 11.33 15.03 7.55
N GLN A 179 10.63 16.17 7.53
CA GLN A 179 11.23 17.50 7.72
C GLN A 179 11.91 17.61 9.10
N ASP A 180 11.22 17.22 10.17
CA ASP A 180 11.75 17.25 11.53
C ASP A 180 13.00 16.35 11.66
N ALA A 181 12.96 15.14 11.10
CA ALA A 181 14.10 14.23 11.11
C ALA A 181 15.30 14.75 10.31
N MET A 182 15.04 15.47 9.21
CA MET A 182 16.10 16.12 8.42
C MET A 182 16.74 17.27 9.20
N TRP A 183 15.93 18.14 9.83
CA TRP A 183 16.46 19.24 10.65
C TRP A 183 17.24 18.75 11.87
N ALA A 184 16.75 17.71 12.55
CA ALA A 184 17.47 17.10 13.67
C ALA A 184 18.85 16.57 13.23
N ARG A 185 18.93 15.90 12.08
CA ARG A 185 20.19 15.40 11.52
C ARG A 185 21.16 16.54 11.17
N GLN A 186 20.67 17.64 10.60
CA GLN A 186 21.50 18.80 10.29
C GLN A 186 22.10 19.45 11.54
N ALA A 187 21.39 19.40 12.67
CA ALA A 187 21.90 19.88 13.95
C ALA A 187 23.05 19.02 14.50
N ASP A 188 23.06 17.71 14.22
CA ASP A 188 24.12 16.78 14.65
C ASP A 188 25.40 16.85 13.80
N GLY A 189 25.33 17.49 12.62
CA GLY A 189 26.45 17.72 11.73
C GLY A 189 26.08 17.45 10.26
N PRO A 190 26.43 18.35 9.32
CA PRO A 190 26.00 18.23 7.94
C PRO A 190 26.61 17.00 7.26
N ASN A 191 25.78 16.23 6.57
CA ASN A 191 26.22 15.18 5.65
C ASN A 191 25.66 15.52 4.28
N GLU A 192 26.42 16.28 3.49
CA GLU A 192 25.97 16.86 2.22
C GLU A 192 25.34 15.85 1.26
N ARG A 193 25.78 14.58 1.28
CA ARG A 193 25.19 13.54 0.44
C ARG A 193 23.83 13.09 0.98
N ALA A 194 23.76 12.78 2.28
CA ALA A 194 22.52 12.36 2.92
C ALA A 194 21.47 13.47 2.93
N ASP A 195 21.91 14.72 3.12
CA ASP A 195 21.05 15.89 3.16
C ASP A 195 20.48 16.21 1.77
N ARG A 196 21.30 16.16 0.72
CA ARG A 196 20.80 16.29 -0.66
C ARG A 196 19.79 15.21 -1.02
N GLN A 197 20.03 13.96 -0.61
CA GLN A 197 19.09 12.87 -0.84
C GLN A 197 17.78 13.09 -0.08
N ALA A 198 17.84 13.53 1.18
CA ALA A 198 16.65 13.81 2.00
C ALA A 198 15.82 14.96 1.42
N VAL A 199 16.48 16.03 0.95
CA VAL A 199 15.80 17.15 0.29
C VAL A 199 15.12 16.71 -1.01
N ALA A 200 15.78 15.89 -1.82
CA ALA A 200 15.20 15.35 -3.05
C ALA A 200 13.98 14.45 -2.77
N GLU A 201 14.09 13.54 -1.80
CA GLU A 201 12.98 12.67 -1.37
C GLU A 201 11.80 13.50 -0.85
N LEU A 202 12.06 14.52 -0.03
CA LEU A 202 11.02 15.41 0.49
C LEU A 202 10.32 16.19 -0.64
N ALA A 203 11.06 16.69 -1.62
CA ALA A 203 10.49 17.38 -2.77
C ALA A 203 9.61 16.46 -3.63
N GLU A 204 9.98 15.18 -3.79
CA GLU A 204 9.13 14.17 -4.44
C GLU A 204 7.82 13.93 -3.66
N LEU A 205 7.92 13.81 -2.34
CA LEU A 205 6.76 13.60 -1.47
C LEU A 205 5.82 14.80 -1.47
N GLU A 206 6.34 16.03 -1.39
CA GLU A 206 5.53 17.26 -1.44
C GLU A 206 4.80 17.40 -2.78
N LEU A 207 5.46 17.05 -3.88
CA LEU A 207 4.83 17.06 -5.21
C LEU A 207 3.69 16.04 -5.28
N GLY A 208 3.95 14.80 -4.85
CA GLY A 208 2.94 13.74 -4.79
C GLY A 208 1.75 14.12 -3.92
N TYR A 209 2.01 14.65 -2.73
CA TYR A 209 0.99 15.11 -1.78
C TYR A 209 0.12 16.22 -2.37
N THR A 210 0.74 17.21 -3.04
CA THR A 210 0.01 18.32 -3.64
C THR A 210 -0.88 17.84 -4.79
N ARG A 211 -0.43 16.87 -5.61
CA ARG A 211 -1.27 16.23 -6.64
C ARG A 211 -2.49 15.55 -6.01
N ARG A 212 -2.31 14.74 -4.97
CA ARG A 212 -3.42 14.06 -4.28
C ARG A 212 -4.40 15.04 -3.62
N LYS A 213 -3.94 16.20 -3.14
CA LYS A 213 -4.82 17.29 -2.69
C LYS A 213 -5.68 17.86 -3.82
N VAL A 214 -5.10 18.10 -4.99
CA VAL A 214 -5.85 18.59 -6.17
C VAL A 214 -6.94 17.59 -6.54
N GLU A 215 -6.61 16.31 -6.69
CA GLU A 215 -7.58 15.24 -7.00
C GLU A 215 -8.71 15.16 -5.97
N LEU A 216 -8.38 15.25 -4.66
CA LEU A 216 -9.35 15.27 -3.58
C LEU A 216 -10.30 16.47 -3.69
N TYR A 217 -9.77 17.69 -3.85
CA TYR A 217 -10.59 18.90 -3.89
C TYR A 217 -11.40 19.02 -5.18
N GLU A 218 -10.94 18.47 -6.31
CA GLU A 218 -11.74 18.30 -7.52
C GLU A 218 -12.96 17.42 -7.24
N ARG A 219 -12.76 16.27 -6.57
CA ARG A 219 -13.86 15.38 -6.19
C ARG A 219 -14.84 16.05 -5.21
N MET A 220 -14.35 16.75 -4.19
CA MET A 220 -15.18 17.49 -3.24
C MET A 220 -15.97 18.61 -3.93
N THR A 221 -15.36 19.31 -4.87
CA THR A 221 -16.04 20.35 -5.68
C THR A 221 -17.16 19.73 -6.51
N ALA A 222 -16.91 18.58 -7.16
CA ALA A 222 -17.93 17.84 -7.90
C ALA A 222 -19.08 17.34 -7.00
N GLN A 223 -18.83 17.13 -5.71
CA GLN A 223 -19.83 16.75 -4.70
C GLN A 223 -20.57 17.95 -4.10
N GLY A 224 -20.27 19.19 -4.52
CA GLY A 224 -20.96 20.40 -4.06
C GLY A 224 -20.44 20.97 -2.73
N ASP A 225 -19.24 20.58 -2.30
CA ASP A 225 -18.57 21.21 -1.16
C ASP A 225 -18.26 22.69 -1.46
N ARG A 226 -18.64 23.59 -0.55
CA ARG A 226 -18.56 25.04 -0.75
C ARG A 226 -17.16 25.61 -0.59
N GLU A 227 -16.31 24.97 0.20
CA GLU A 227 -14.94 25.43 0.48
C GLU A 227 -13.93 24.82 -0.51
N ALA A 228 -14.25 23.64 -1.06
CA ALA A 228 -13.39 22.91 -1.99
C ALA A 228 -12.87 23.74 -3.19
N PRO A 229 -13.64 24.65 -3.84
CA PRO A 229 -13.12 25.46 -4.94
C PRO A 229 -11.95 26.37 -4.54
N LEU A 230 -11.98 26.94 -3.34
CA LEU A 230 -10.91 27.80 -2.82
C LEU A 230 -9.66 26.96 -2.53
N LEU A 231 -9.83 25.86 -1.82
CA LEU A 231 -8.75 24.91 -1.49
C LEU A 231 -8.11 24.31 -2.76
N LEU A 232 -8.92 24.05 -3.79
CA LEU A 232 -8.47 23.57 -5.10
C LEU A 232 -7.59 24.61 -5.80
N ALA A 233 -7.98 25.88 -5.79
CA ALA A 233 -7.19 26.95 -6.38
C ALA A 233 -5.81 27.07 -5.70
N GLU A 234 -5.77 27.03 -4.37
CA GLU A 234 -4.52 27.04 -3.59
C GLU A 234 -3.65 25.82 -3.89
N ALA A 235 -4.23 24.62 -3.93
CA ALA A 235 -3.50 23.39 -4.21
C ALA A 235 -2.91 23.39 -5.63
N ARG A 236 -3.66 23.88 -6.63
CA ARG A 236 -3.17 24.02 -8.01
C ARG A 236 -2.04 25.05 -8.13
N ALA A 237 -2.14 26.17 -7.41
CA ALA A 237 -1.07 27.17 -7.37
C ALA A 237 0.23 26.58 -6.78
N ARG A 238 0.13 25.86 -5.66
CA ARG A 238 1.28 25.17 -5.06
C ARG A 238 1.84 24.07 -5.96
N LEU A 239 0.99 23.34 -6.67
CA LEU A 239 1.42 22.30 -7.60
C LEU A 239 2.24 22.91 -8.76
N ALA A 240 1.77 24.02 -9.34
CA ALA A 240 2.47 24.73 -10.39
C ALA A 240 3.83 25.27 -9.91
N GLU A 241 3.90 25.79 -8.68
CA GLU A 241 5.15 26.25 -8.06
C GLU A 241 6.17 25.10 -7.92
N LEU A 242 5.76 23.96 -7.35
CA LEU A 242 6.62 22.78 -7.17
C LEU A 242 7.09 22.18 -8.51
N GLN A 243 6.25 22.25 -9.55
CA GLN A 243 6.60 21.81 -10.90
C GLN A 243 7.62 22.75 -11.56
N ALA A 244 7.56 24.06 -11.30
CA ALA A 244 8.52 25.03 -11.84
C ALA A 244 9.91 24.97 -11.18
N GLN A 245 10.02 24.35 -10.01
CA GLN A 245 11.28 24.20 -9.27
C GLN A 245 12.10 22.96 -9.69
N ARG A 246 11.57 22.11 -10.58
CA ARG A 246 12.25 20.92 -11.12
C ARG A 246 12.94 21.20 -12.45
#